data_AF-A0A1V5K9Q5-F1
#
_entry.id   AF-A0A1V5K9Q5-F1
#
_cell.length_a   1.000
_cell.length_b   1.000
_cell.length_c   1.000
_cell.angle_alpha   90.00
_cell.angle_beta   90.00
_cell.angle_gamma   90.00
#
_symmetry.space_group_name_H-M   'P 1'
#
loop_
_entity.id
_entity.type
_entity.pdbx_description
1 polymer ?
#
loop_
_entity_poly.entity_id
_entity_poly.type
_entity_poly.pdbx_seq_one_letter_code
_entity_poly.pdbx_strand_id
1 'polypeptide(L)'
;MVEAFQDADGVLVSAVDRPDKAPAGQVFSSEQLAADLARLHKQAFYIETVDAMVDFLRHRLQPGDVVITFSNGFFGGIHQKLLNALT
;
A
#
# COMPACT_ATOMS: atom_id res chain seq x y z
N MET A 1 2.86 -12.09 9.20
CA MET A 1 2.88 -10.77 8.52
C MET A 1 1.52 -10.36 7.99
N VAL A 2 0.78 -11.27 7.33
CA VAL A 2 -0.58 -11.02 6.85
C VAL A 2 -1.60 -10.73 7.96
N GLU A 3 -1.34 -11.23 9.17
CA GLU A 3 -2.19 -11.05 10.36
C GLU A 3 -2.30 -9.58 10.75
N ALA A 4 -1.26 -8.79 10.51
CA ALA A 4 -1.24 -7.35 10.80
C ALA A 4 -2.24 -6.54 9.95
N PHE A 5 -2.79 -7.13 8.89
CA PHE A 5 -3.73 -6.48 7.97
C PHE A 5 -5.16 -7.03 8.12
N GLN A 6 -5.44 -7.83 9.16
CA GLN A 6 -6.73 -8.50 9.36
C GLN A 6 -7.91 -7.55 9.47
N ASP A 7 -7.72 -6.38 10.06
CA ASP A 7 -8.80 -5.42 10.27
C ASP A 7 -9.03 -4.47 9.09
N ALA A 8 -8.15 -4.50 8.07
CA ALA A 8 -8.32 -3.68 6.88
C ALA A 8 -9.23 -4.37 5.86
N ASP A 9 -10.21 -3.63 5.33
CA ASP A 9 -11.06 -4.04 4.21
C ASP A 9 -10.29 -4.13 2.89
N GLY A 10 -9.30 -3.24 2.72
CA GLY A 10 -8.42 -3.19 1.56
C GLY A 10 -6.99 -2.81 1.93
N VAL A 11 -6.01 -3.36 1.20
CA VAL A 11 -4.58 -3.13 1.42
C VAL A 11 -3.92 -2.78 0.09
N LEU A 12 -3.21 -1.65 0.05
CA LEU A 12 -2.35 -1.28 -1.06
C LEU A 12 -0.90 -1.31 -0.57
N VAL A 13 -0.02 -2.00 -1.28
CA VAL A 13 1.41 -2.10 -0.95
C VAL A 13 2.23 -1.60 -2.13
N SER A 14 3.19 -0.71 -1.87
CA SER A 14 4.08 -0.17 -2.90
C SER A 14 5.34 -1.01 -3.10
N ALA A 15 6.14 -0.65 -4.11
CA ALA A 15 7.54 -1.09 -4.18
C ALA A 15 8.32 -0.72 -2.91
N VAL A 16 9.27 -1.57 -2.52
CA VAL A 16 10.19 -1.32 -1.41
C VAL A 16 11.16 -0.20 -1.79
N ASP A 17 11.30 0.81 -0.94
CA ASP A 17 12.32 1.82 -1.10
C ASP A 17 13.70 1.26 -0.71
N ARG A 18 14.72 1.50 -1.55
CA ARG A 18 16.11 1.04 -1.34
C ARG A 18 16.23 -0.46 -0.99
N PRO A 19 15.75 -1.38 -1.86
CA PRO A 19 15.83 -2.82 -1.61
C PRO A 19 17.28 -3.32 -1.48
N ASP A 20 18.24 -2.57 -2.02
CA ASP A 20 19.69 -2.79 -1.92
C ASP A 20 20.21 -2.80 -0.47
N LYS A 21 19.48 -2.21 0.47
CA LYS A 21 19.87 -2.16 1.88
C LYS A 21 19.49 -3.41 2.68
N ALA A 22 18.65 -4.27 2.12
CA ALA A 22 18.25 -5.50 2.81
C ALA A 22 19.41 -6.53 2.80
N PRO A 23 19.56 -7.34 3.86
CA PRO A 23 20.50 -8.46 3.84
C PRO A 23 20.21 -9.40 2.67
N ALA A 24 21.26 -10.05 2.14
CA ALA A 24 21.12 -10.99 1.03
C ALA A 24 20.08 -12.08 1.35
N GLY A 25 19.12 -12.28 0.45
CA GLY A 25 18.02 -13.24 0.62
C GLY A 25 16.90 -12.79 1.57
N GLN A 26 16.97 -11.57 2.12
CA GLN A 26 15.95 -11.02 3.02
C GLN A 26 15.27 -9.77 2.46
N VAL A 27 15.40 -9.53 1.15
CA VAL A 27 14.66 -8.46 0.47
C VAL A 27 13.17 -8.78 0.58
N PHE A 28 12.42 -7.87 1.19
CA PHE A 28 10.97 -7.97 1.28
C PHE A 28 10.34 -7.88 -0.12
N SER A 29 9.37 -8.74 -0.42
CA SER A 29 8.56 -8.64 -1.65
C SER A 29 7.14 -8.19 -1.34
N SER A 30 6.81 -7.00 -1.84
CA SER A 30 5.47 -6.43 -1.75
C SER A 30 4.45 -7.19 -2.59
N GLU A 31 4.88 -7.74 -3.72
CA GLU A 31 4.07 -8.59 -4.59
C GLU A 31 3.69 -9.88 -3.88
N GLN A 32 4.63 -10.53 -3.19
CA GLN A 32 4.37 -11.74 -2.41
C GLN A 32 3.41 -11.44 -1.25
N LEU A 33 3.58 -10.32 -0.54
CA LEU A 33 2.63 -9.91 0.50
C LEU A 33 1.22 -9.71 -0.07
N ALA A 34 1.09 -8.98 -1.18
CA ALA A 34 -0.21 -8.76 -1.81
C ALA A 34 -0.87 -10.08 -2.25
N ALA A 35 -0.09 -11.01 -2.82
CA ALA A 35 -0.56 -12.33 -3.20
C ALA A 35 -1.00 -13.17 -1.99
N ASP A 36 -0.25 -13.13 -0.89
CA ASP A 36 -0.58 -13.88 0.33
C ASP A 36 -1.86 -13.34 1.00
N LEU A 37 -2.03 -12.01 1.04
CA LEU A 37 -3.27 -11.38 1.51
C LEU A 37 -4.46 -11.74 0.62
N ALA A 38 -4.27 -11.76 -0.70
CA ALA A 38 -5.32 -12.14 -1.65
C ALA A 38 -5.76 -13.61 -1.48
N ARG A 39 -4.84 -14.54 -1.15
CA ARG A 39 -5.18 -15.93 -0.82
C ARG A 39 -6.03 -16.06 0.44
N LEU A 40 -5.97 -15.07 1.34
CA LEU A 40 -6.83 -14.97 2.51
C LEU A 40 -8.13 -14.19 2.22
N HIS A 41 -8.51 -14.07 0.95
CA HIS A 41 -9.71 -13.37 0.48
C HIS A 41 -9.76 -11.88 0.83
N LYS A 42 -8.62 -11.25 1.13
CA LYS A 42 -8.54 -9.79 1.30
C LYS A 42 -8.37 -9.09 -0.04
N GLN A 43 -8.94 -7.89 -0.14
CA GLN A 43 -8.65 -7.00 -1.26
C GLN A 43 -7.25 -6.42 -1.09
N ALA A 44 -6.25 -7.03 -1.72
CA ALA A 44 -4.87 -6.59 -1.60
C ALA A 44 -4.26 -6.37 -2.98
N PHE A 45 -3.58 -5.23 -3.14
CA PHE A 45 -3.02 -4.80 -4.43
C PHE A 45 -1.58 -4.34 -4.26
N TYR A 46 -0.69 -4.89 -5.08
CA TYR A 46 0.61 -4.29 -5.33
C TYR A 46 0.45 -3.17 -6.36
N ILE A 47 0.89 -1.96 -6.03
CA ILE A 47 0.85 -0.82 -6.92
C ILE A 47 2.20 -0.11 -6.85
N GLU A 48 2.92 -0.11 -7.97
CA GLU A 48 4.33 0.29 -8.00
C GLU A 48 4.56 1.74 -7.57
N THR A 49 3.72 2.67 -8.03
CA THR A 49 3.93 4.11 -7.82
C THR A 49 2.87 4.73 -6.93
N VAL A 50 3.29 5.74 -6.15
CA VAL A 50 2.39 6.50 -5.28
C VAL A 50 1.31 7.23 -6.08
N ASP A 51 1.62 7.72 -7.28
CA ASP A 51 0.62 8.35 -8.16
C ASP A 51 -0.46 7.35 -8.58
N ALA A 52 -0.07 6.13 -8.98
CA ALA A 52 -1.03 5.08 -9.30
C ALA A 52 -1.86 4.65 -8.08
N MET A 53 -1.29 4.65 -6.87
CA MET A 53 -2.04 4.36 -5.65
C MET A 53 -3.11 5.42 -5.39
N VAL A 54 -2.76 6.71 -5.52
CA VAL A 54 -3.70 7.82 -5.32
C VAL A 54 -4.81 7.76 -6.36
N ASP A 55 -4.47 7.51 -7.62
CA ASP A 55 -5.46 7.32 -8.69
C ASP A 55 -6.37 6.13 -8.42
N PHE A 56 -5.81 5.00 -7.97
CA PHE A 56 -6.59 3.81 -7.62
C PHE A 56 -7.61 4.10 -6.52
N LEU A 57 -7.20 4.81 -5.47
CA LEU A 57 -8.03 5.16 -4.33
C LEU A 57 -9.13 6.15 -4.72
N ARG A 58 -8.80 7.18 -5.50
CA ARG A 58 -9.73 8.21 -5.97
C ARG A 58 -10.98 7.64 -6.65
N HIS A 59 -10.83 6.53 -7.37
CA HIS A 59 -11.94 5.88 -8.09
C HIS A 59 -12.75 4.89 -7.26
N ARG A 60 -12.34 4.60 -6.02
CA ARG A 60 -12.93 3.53 -5.18
C ARG A 60 -13.45 4.03 -3.85
N LEU A 61 -12.78 5.01 -3.26
CA LEU A 61 -13.18 5.56 -1.96
C LEU A 61 -14.56 6.20 -2.03
N GLN A 62 -15.32 6.02 -0.96
CA GLN A 62 -16.63 6.61 -0.72
C GLN A 62 -16.58 7.54 0.49
N PRO A 63 -17.51 8.50 0.60
CA PRO A 63 -17.67 9.28 1.83
C PRO A 63 -17.86 8.36 3.04
N GLY A 64 -17.02 8.54 4.05
CA GLY A 64 -17.00 7.71 5.27
C GLY A 64 -15.87 6.69 5.32
N ASP A 65 -15.20 6.41 4.20
CA ASP A 65 -14.02 5.55 4.20
C ASP A 65 -12.85 6.18 4.97
N VAL A 66 -12.06 5.34 5.63
CA VAL A 66 -10.86 5.76 6.39
C VAL A 66 -9.62 5.21 5.70
N VAL A 67 -8.73 6.10 5.29
CA VAL A 67 -7.43 5.74 4.69
C VAL A 67 -6.33 5.91 5.73
N ILE A 68 -5.61 4.82 6.02
CA ILE A 68 -4.44 4.83 6.91
C ILE A 68 -3.19 4.57 6.07
N THR A 69 -2.20 5.44 6.21
CA THR A 69 -0.91 5.32 5.51
C THR A 69 0.20 5.01 6.50
N PHE A 70 0.97 3.94 6.25
CA PHE A 70 2.15 3.60 7.02
C PHE A 70 3.40 3.79 6.18
N SER A 71 4.32 4.64 6.65
CA SER A 71 5.60 4.89 5.99
C SER A 71 6.65 5.31 7.02
N ASN A 72 7.90 4.89 6.80
CA ASN A 72 9.06 5.32 7.58
C ASN A 72 9.84 6.48 6.91
N GLY A 73 9.30 7.07 5.84
CA GLY A 73 9.98 8.12 5.07
C GLY A 73 9.04 8.91 4.13
N PHE A 74 9.62 9.56 3.13
CA PHE A 74 8.92 10.49 2.24
C PHE A 74 7.75 9.86 1.47
N PHE A 75 7.89 8.60 1.07
CA PHE A 75 6.84 7.80 0.41
C PHE A 75 6.11 8.54 -0.71
N GLY A 76 6.89 9.16 -1.59
CA GLY A 76 6.41 9.93 -2.74
C GLY A 76 5.49 11.12 -2.41
N GLY A 77 5.47 11.57 -1.15
CA GLY A 77 4.59 12.66 -0.69
C GLY A 77 3.11 12.25 -0.64
N ILE A 78 2.81 10.97 -0.41
CA ILE A 78 1.45 10.42 -0.51
C ILE A 78 0.40 11.24 0.25
N HIS A 79 0.73 11.77 1.43
CA HIS A 79 -0.22 12.52 2.25
C HIS A 79 -0.76 13.76 1.53
N GLN A 80 0.14 14.57 0.94
CA GLN A 80 -0.28 15.77 0.20
C GLN A 80 -1.02 15.41 -1.09
N LYS A 81 -0.61 14.32 -1.76
CA LYS A 81 -1.27 13.84 -2.97
C LYS A 81 -2.70 13.35 -2.70
N LEU A 82 -2.90 12.62 -1.60
CA LEU A 82 -4.22 12.18 -1.15
C LEU A 82 -5.11 13.37 -0.80
N LEU A 83 -4.59 14.34 -0.05
CA LEU A 83 -5.33 15.57 0.26
C LEU A 83 -5.77 16.26 -1.04
N ASN A 84 -4.84 16.55 -1.95
CA ASN A 84 -5.15 17.23 -3.21
C ASN A 84 -6.15 16.46 -4.11
N ALA A 85 -6.18 15.13 -4.02
CA ALA A 85 -7.01 14.29 -4.88
C ALA A 85 -8.41 14.00 -4.30
N LEU A 86 -8.58 14.11 -2.98
CA LEU A 86 -9.79 13.71 -2.25
C LEU A 86 -10.52 14.88 -1.59
N THR A 87 -9.95 16.09 -1.60
CA THR A 87 -10.63 17.35 -1.24
C THR A 87 -11.12 18.08 -2.48
#